data_AF-A0A522X697-F1
#
_entry.id   AF-A0A522X697-F1
#
_cell.length_a   1.000
_cell.length_b   1.000
_cell.length_c   1.000
_cell.angle_alpha   90.00
_cell.angle_beta   90.00
_cell.angle_gamma   90.00
#
_symmetry.space_group_name_H-M   'P 1'
#
loop_
_entity.id
_entity.type
_entity.pdbx_description
1 polymer ?
#
loop_
_entity_poly.entity_id
_entity_poly.type
_entity_poly.pdbx_seq_one_letter_code
_entity_poly.pdbx_strand_id
1 'polypeptide(L)'
;MTTPHTWNFFRAGGFDQVQLDTGADLLALKELDQKLWVALGCPTRGLEFDAATLDLIDSDADGHVRANEVLAAIAWAGGLLKNADLLVGGADSLALADIDDSGEEGKQIIASARHILKHLGKPDAAVVSMEDMADVGKFVADLEFNGDGVICPKQIADAGLRATLEDIARCGGTAADLSGEAGIDREIADKFFADAAAYSCWQAKGEGDAAILLLGEKTGAAADAFHAVKDKISDYFTRCQLAAYDARAAVPLSRSAGDYRQFAALDLSAQSREIANFPLATVEAGKALPLRSGINPAWQDKLEALREQVVVPLLGEKESLSAPEWSELCAKFAPFEAWQTEKPSTGVEQLGIARIREILGGDDKAAIDDLIARDKAVETEVKAARSVEKLLRYNRDLFELANNFVSFRNFYTGRDKAIFQVGTLYLDGRSCELCVKVEDVDKHAAFARS
;
A
#
# COMPACT_ATOMS: atom_id res chain seq x y z
N MET A 1 37.02 33.88 -3.27
CA MET A 1 36.70 34.37 -1.92
C MET A 1 35.39 35.11 -2.05
N THR A 2 34.29 34.50 -1.62
CA THR A 2 32.96 35.10 -1.61
C THR A 2 32.96 36.22 -0.57
N THR A 3 32.59 37.43 -0.97
CA THR A 3 32.44 38.56 -0.06
C THR A 3 31.35 38.21 0.95
N PRO A 4 31.57 38.33 2.27
CA PRO A 4 30.55 38.02 3.26
C PRO A 4 29.33 38.95 3.08
N HIS A 5 28.12 38.37 3.12
CA HIS A 5 26.87 39.13 2.97
C HIS A 5 26.70 40.11 4.14
N THR A 6 26.25 41.33 3.84
CA THR A 6 26.03 42.37 4.86
C THR A 6 24.55 42.41 5.24
N TRP A 7 24.24 41.99 6.45
CA TRP A 7 22.88 41.96 6.98
C TRP A 7 22.44 43.29 7.58
N ASN A 8 21.23 43.72 7.24
CA ASN A 8 20.55 44.82 7.93
C ASN A 8 19.61 44.26 8.98
N PHE A 9 19.49 44.96 10.11
CA PHE A 9 18.59 44.60 11.20
C PHE A 9 17.73 45.78 11.60
N PHE A 10 16.48 45.51 11.98
CA PHE A 10 15.57 46.48 12.58
C PHE A 10 15.11 45.98 13.95
N ARG A 11 14.78 46.90 14.85
CA ARG A 11 14.31 46.55 16.19
C ARG A 11 12.79 46.56 16.25
N ALA A 12 12.19 45.41 16.55
CA ALA A 12 10.76 45.29 16.78
C ALA A 12 10.44 44.19 17.80
N GLY A 13 9.34 44.34 18.55
CA GLY A 13 8.96 43.35 19.57
C GLY A 13 9.94 43.16 20.73
N GLY A 14 10.93 44.06 20.89
CA GLY A 14 11.99 43.96 21.90
C GLY A 14 13.26 43.21 21.46
N PHE A 15 13.34 42.77 20.20
CA PHE A 15 14.47 42.02 19.64
C PHE A 15 14.96 42.65 18.32
N ASP A 16 16.18 42.28 17.91
CA ASP A 16 16.74 42.67 16.61
C ASP A 16 16.36 41.62 15.56
N GLN A 17 15.64 42.04 14.53
CA GLN A 17 15.11 41.18 13.46
C GLN A 17 15.83 41.49 12.15
N VAL A 18 16.15 40.44 11.39
CA VAL A 18 16.80 40.59 10.09
C VAL A 18 15.86 41.27 9.09
N GLN A 19 16.40 42.20 8.30
CA GLN A 19 15.68 42.87 7.22
C GLN A 19 16.00 42.18 5.91
N LEU A 20 14.96 41.70 5.22
CA LEU A 20 15.05 41.09 3.90
C LEU A 20 14.41 42.05 2.89
N ASP A 21 15.22 42.65 2.01
CA ASP A 21 14.74 43.59 1.00
C ASP A 21 15.17 43.22 -0.42
N THR A 22 16.15 42.34 -0.58
CA THR A 22 16.73 41.97 -1.89
C THR A 22 16.76 40.46 -2.10
N GLY A 23 16.86 40.04 -3.36
CA GLY A 23 17.06 38.63 -3.70
C GLY A 23 18.39 38.09 -3.18
N ALA A 24 19.41 38.95 -3.06
CA ALA A 24 20.67 38.61 -2.42
C ALA A 24 20.48 38.26 -0.93
N ASP A 25 19.62 39.00 -0.21
CA ASP A 25 19.28 38.69 1.18
C ASP A 25 18.61 37.32 1.29
N LEU A 26 17.66 36.99 0.40
CA LEU A 26 17.01 35.67 0.38
C LEU A 26 18.02 34.55 0.15
N LEU A 27 18.88 34.67 -0.86
CA LEU A 27 19.88 33.64 -1.17
C LEU A 27 20.93 33.47 -0.07
N ALA A 28 21.23 34.55 0.66
CA ALA A 28 22.16 34.54 1.78
C ALA A 28 21.56 33.95 3.06
N LEU A 29 20.23 33.75 3.16
CA LEU A 29 19.57 33.26 4.39
C LEU A 29 20.16 31.96 4.95
N LYS A 30 20.69 31.09 4.08
CA LYS A 30 21.36 29.84 4.49
C LYS A 30 22.61 30.06 5.36
N GLU A 31 23.17 31.26 5.31
CA GLU A 31 24.36 31.69 6.05
C GLU A 31 23.99 32.43 7.34
N LEU A 32 22.71 32.80 7.52
CA LEU A 32 22.22 33.47 8.73
C LEU A 32 22.00 32.44 9.84
N ASP A 33 22.46 32.75 11.06
CA ASP A 33 22.21 31.90 12.23
C ASP A 33 20.70 31.79 12.48
N GLN A 34 20.18 30.56 12.53
CA GLN A 34 18.75 30.27 12.75
C GLN A 34 18.23 30.80 14.10
N LYS A 35 19.11 31.11 15.06
CA LYS A 35 18.72 31.79 16.31
C LYS A 35 18.16 33.19 16.10
N LEU A 36 18.40 33.78 14.93
CA LEU A 36 17.89 35.10 14.54
C LEU A 36 16.53 35.01 13.83
N TRP A 37 15.98 33.80 13.66
CA TRP A 37 14.69 33.55 13.02
C TRP A 37 13.58 33.56 14.07
N VAL A 38 12.45 34.17 13.74
CA VAL A 38 11.29 34.24 14.64
C VAL A 38 10.53 32.92 14.70
N ALA A 39 10.44 32.19 13.58
CA ALA A 39 9.90 30.84 13.53
C ALA A 39 10.89 29.86 12.87
N LEU A 40 10.89 28.61 13.33
CA LEU A 40 11.67 27.51 12.75
C LEU A 40 10.78 26.47 12.03
N GLY A 41 9.47 26.61 12.15
CA GLY A 41 8.48 25.80 11.46
C GLY A 41 7.11 26.44 11.44
N CYS A 42 6.28 26.10 10.46
CA CYS A 42 4.88 26.49 10.38
C CYS A 42 4.02 25.37 9.77
N PRO A 43 2.74 25.25 10.15
CA PRO A 43 1.85 24.28 9.53
C PRO A 43 1.51 24.68 8.09
N THR A 44 1.26 23.70 7.22
CA THR A 44 0.80 23.95 5.83
C THR A 44 -0.66 24.42 5.74
N ARG A 45 -1.39 24.42 6.86
CA ARG A 45 -2.81 24.77 6.96
C ARG A 45 -3.07 25.76 8.10
N GLY A 46 -4.15 26.53 7.99
CA GLY A 46 -4.57 27.48 9.04
C GLY A 46 -3.78 28.79 9.07
N LEU A 47 -3.06 29.08 7.98
CA LEU A 47 -2.40 30.35 7.70
C LEU A 47 -3.16 31.11 6.62
N GLU A 48 -3.20 32.44 6.70
CA GLU A 48 -3.60 33.34 5.61
C GLU A 48 -2.46 33.41 4.58
N PHE A 49 -2.21 32.28 3.93
CA PHE A 49 -1.17 32.11 2.91
C PHE A 49 -1.60 31.04 1.91
N ASP A 50 -0.99 31.02 0.73
CA ASP A 50 -1.29 29.99 -0.27
C ASP A 50 -0.85 28.60 0.22
N ALA A 51 -1.84 27.77 0.55
CA ALA A 51 -1.61 26.44 1.10
C ALA A 51 -0.90 25.50 0.12
N ALA A 52 -1.14 25.64 -1.19
CA ALA A 52 -0.48 24.82 -2.20
C ALA A 52 1.01 25.14 -2.33
N THR A 53 1.39 26.41 -2.13
CA THR A 53 2.80 26.78 -2.03
C THR A 53 3.47 26.16 -0.80
N LEU A 54 2.79 26.11 0.35
CA LEU A 54 3.33 25.45 1.54
C LEU A 54 3.48 23.95 1.32
N ASP A 55 2.53 23.30 0.65
CA ASP A 55 2.61 21.88 0.31
C ASP A 55 3.77 21.56 -0.65
N LEU A 56 4.16 22.50 -1.53
CA LEU A 56 5.32 22.33 -2.41
C LEU A 56 6.65 22.44 -1.65
N ILE A 57 6.66 23.18 -0.54
CA ILE A 57 7.83 23.36 0.32
C ILE A 57 7.96 22.19 1.30
N ASP A 58 6.85 21.69 1.84
CA ASP A 58 6.76 20.50 2.70
C ASP A 58 7.18 19.24 1.93
N SER A 59 8.46 18.91 2.04
CA SER A 59 9.11 17.89 1.23
C SER A 59 8.90 16.47 1.74
N ASP A 60 8.55 16.32 3.03
CA ASP A 60 8.24 15.04 3.66
C ASP A 60 6.71 14.80 3.84
N ALA A 61 5.89 15.78 3.45
CA ALA A 61 4.43 15.74 3.47
C ALA A 61 3.85 15.47 4.87
N ASP A 62 4.52 15.96 5.92
CA ASP A 62 4.07 15.81 7.31
C ASP A 62 3.14 16.95 7.79
N GLY A 63 2.81 17.87 6.87
CA GLY A 63 1.97 19.03 7.12
C GLY A 63 2.68 20.19 7.81
N HIS A 64 4.00 20.15 7.95
CA HIS A 64 4.81 21.18 8.60
C HIS A 64 6.03 21.58 7.77
N VAL A 65 6.04 22.84 7.34
CA VAL A 65 7.20 23.44 6.67
C VAL A 65 8.25 23.85 7.70
N ARG A 66 9.50 23.43 7.48
CA ARG A 66 10.66 23.74 8.34
C ARG A 66 11.63 24.70 7.67
N ALA A 67 12.49 25.33 8.48
CA ALA A 67 13.49 26.29 8.00
C ALA A 67 14.39 25.74 6.87
N ASN A 68 14.83 24.48 6.96
CA ASN A 68 15.65 23.84 5.92
C ASN A 68 14.91 23.69 4.59
N GLU A 69 13.60 23.47 4.61
CA GLU A 69 12.77 23.31 3.42
C GLU A 69 12.51 24.66 2.75
N VAL A 70 12.27 25.71 3.53
CA VAL A 70 12.22 27.10 3.02
C VAL A 70 13.55 27.48 2.36
N LEU A 71 14.68 27.16 2.99
CA LEU A 71 16.00 27.40 2.41
C LEU A 71 16.22 26.62 1.10
N ALA A 72 15.77 25.37 1.04
CA ALA A 72 15.86 24.56 -0.18
C ALA A 72 14.98 25.14 -1.31
N ALA A 73 13.77 25.61 -0.99
CA ALA A 73 12.87 26.25 -1.94
C ALA A 73 13.47 27.56 -2.51
N ILE A 74 14.05 28.41 -1.65
CA ILE A 74 14.74 29.64 -2.05
C ILE A 74 15.96 29.34 -2.93
N ALA A 75 16.77 28.35 -2.54
CA ALA A 75 17.95 27.96 -3.31
C ALA A 75 17.57 27.41 -4.69
N TRP A 76 16.50 26.60 -4.76
CA TRP A 76 16.00 26.05 -6.01
C TRP A 76 15.45 27.14 -6.93
N ALA A 77 14.56 28.01 -6.43
CA ALA A 77 13.98 29.09 -7.23
C ALA A 77 15.05 30.08 -7.72
N GLY A 78 15.94 30.51 -6.82
CA GLY A 78 17.01 31.45 -7.15
C GLY A 78 18.09 30.87 -8.07
N GLY A 79 18.24 29.54 -8.13
CA GLY A 79 19.11 28.87 -9.10
C GLY A 79 18.50 28.77 -10.51
N LEU A 80 17.19 28.96 -10.64
CA LEU A 80 16.46 28.91 -11.92
C LEU A 80 16.14 30.30 -12.48
N LEU A 81 16.50 31.37 -11.77
CA LEU A 81 16.25 32.75 -12.18
C LEU A 81 17.57 33.46 -12.47
N LYS A 82 17.62 34.23 -13.57
CA LYS A 82 18.78 35.08 -13.90
C LYS A 82 18.97 36.23 -12.92
N ASN A 83 17.86 36.66 -12.28
CA ASN A 83 17.87 37.70 -11.27
C ASN A 83 17.03 37.27 -10.05
N ALA A 84 17.68 37.12 -8.90
CA ALA A 84 17.00 36.74 -7.66
C ALA A 84 16.05 37.83 -7.13
N ASP A 85 16.20 39.09 -7.55
CA ASP A 85 15.28 40.17 -7.16
C ASP A 85 13.87 39.98 -7.73
N LEU A 86 13.69 39.08 -8.70
CA LEU A 86 12.36 38.70 -9.19
C LEU A 86 11.50 38.06 -8.09
N LEU A 87 12.12 37.31 -7.17
CA LEU A 87 11.46 36.74 -6.00
C LEU A 87 10.92 37.82 -5.05
N VAL A 88 11.62 38.97 -4.97
CA VAL A 88 11.20 40.11 -4.15
C VAL A 88 10.00 40.82 -4.77
N GLY A 89 9.94 40.85 -6.10
CA GLY A 89 8.83 41.46 -6.84
C GLY A 89 7.49 40.76 -6.60
N GLY A 90 7.49 39.48 -6.23
CA GLY A 90 6.28 38.73 -5.88
C GLY A 90 5.26 38.64 -7.02
N ALA A 91 5.72 38.75 -8.27
CA ALA A 91 4.82 38.74 -9.42
C ALA A 91 4.23 37.35 -9.64
N ASP A 92 2.93 37.32 -9.98
CA ASP A 92 2.20 36.11 -10.38
C ASP A 92 2.52 35.67 -11.83
N SER A 93 3.48 36.34 -12.46
CA SER A 93 3.93 36.09 -13.83
C SER A 93 5.44 36.23 -13.96
N LEU A 94 6.02 35.46 -14.88
CA LEU A 94 7.45 35.37 -15.10
C LEU A 94 7.76 35.39 -16.59
N ALA A 95 8.70 36.25 -16.99
CA ALA A 95 9.16 36.28 -18.38
C ALA A 95 10.06 35.07 -18.66
N LEU A 96 9.87 34.43 -19.81
CA LEU A 96 10.70 33.28 -20.22
C LEU A 96 12.18 33.65 -20.38
N ALA A 97 12.46 34.93 -20.65
CA ALA A 97 13.82 35.44 -20.76
C ALA A 97 14.55 35.52 -19.41
N ASP A 98 13.80 35.61 -18.31
CA ASP A 98 14.30 35.78 -16.94
C ASP A 98 14.65 34.45 -16.26
N ILE A 99 14.23 33.33 -16.84
CA ILE A 99 14.61 31.98 -16.40
C ILE A 99 16.04 31.69 -16.88
N ASP A 100 16.88 31.16 -15.98
CA ASP A 100 18.25 30.79 -16.31
C ASP A 100 18.28 29.51 -17.15
N ASP A 101 18.81 29.60 -18.37
CA ASP A 101 18.97 28.51 -19.33
C ASP A 101 20.38 27.89 -19.32
N SER A 102 21.22 28.27 -18.36
CA SER A 102 22.57 27.70 -18.20
C SER A 102 22.54 26.22 -17.80
N GLY A 103 21.55 25.82 -17.00
CA GLY A 103 21.32 24.45 -16.54
C GLY A 103 20.28 23.67 -17.36
N GLU A 104 20.35 22.35 -17.31
CA GLU A 104 19.39 21.47 -18.00
C GLU A 104 17.95 21.65 -17.46
N GLU A 105 17.79 21.83 -16.16
CA GLU A 105 16.49 22.03 -15.51
C GLU A 105 15.83 23.34 -15.97
N GLY A 106 16.58 24.44 -16.04
CA GLY A 106 16.07 25.72 -16.52
C GLY A 106 15.65 25.70 -18.00
N LYS A 107 16.44 25.03 -18.86
CA LYS A 107 16.04 24.78 -20.26
C LYS A 107 14.74 23.98 -20.35
N GLN A 108 14.59 22.96 -19.51
CA GLN A 108 13.39 22.14 -19.46
C GLN A 108 12.17 22.96 -19.03
N ILE A 109 12.30 23.82 -18.01
CA ILE A 109 11.21 24.71 -17.57
C ILE A 109 10.82 25.69 -18.69
N ILE A 110 11.78 26.29 -19.39
CA ILE A 110 11.49 27.18 -20.53
C ILE A 110 10.75 26.43 -21.65
N ALA A 111 11.22 25.24 -22.02
CA ALA A 111 10.56 24.42 -23.03
C ALA A 111 9.12 24.05 -22.62
N SER A 112 8.93 23.71 -21.35
CA SER A 112 7.64 23.38 -20.74
C SER A 112 6.68 24.57 -20.76
N ALA A 113 7.15 25.74 -20.33
CA ALA A 113 6.35 26.97 -20.34
C ALA A 113 5.95 27.38 -21.76
N ARG A 114 6.84 27.24 -22.75
CA ARG A 114 6.51 27.46 -24.17
C ARG A 114 5.46 26.47 -24.68
N HIS A 115 5.55 25.20 -24.28
CA HIS A 115 4.58 24.18 -24.64
C HIS A 115 3.19 24.51 -24.07
N ILE A 116 3.12 24.89 -22.80
CA ILE A 116 1.90 25.36 -22.13
C ILE A 116 1.29 26.54 -22.88
N LEU A 117 2.07 27.60 -23.13
CA LEU A 117 1.60 28.79 -23.81
C LEU A 117 1.08 28.50 -25.21
N LYS A 118 1.74 27.60 -25.96
CA LYS A 118 1.27 27.13 -27.27
C LYS A 118 -0.07 26.40 -27.15
N HIS A 119 -0.24 25.55 -26.13
CA HIS A 119 -1.49 24.83 -25.89
C HIS A 119 -2.65 25.77 -25.55
N LEU A 120 -2.38 26.83 -24.77
CA LEU A 120 -3.34 27.89 -24.44
C LEU A 120 -3.63 28.85 -25.61
N GLY A 121 -3.10 28.59 -26.81
CA GLY A 121 -3.30 29.45 -27.98
C GLY A 121 -2.50 30.75 -27.97
N LYS A 122 -1.46 30.85 -27.13
CA LYS A 122 -0.57 32.01 -26.97
C LYS A 122 0.89 31.69 -27.36
N PRO A 123 1.18 31.18 -28.59
CA PRO A 123 2.50 30.68 -28.96
C PRO A 123 3.63 31.74 -28.95
N ASP A 124 3.27 33.02 -29.16
CA ASP A 124 4.21 34.15 -29.19
C ASP A 124 4.34 34.87 -27.84
N ALA A 125 3.67 34.39 -26.79
CA ALA A 125 3.77 34.99 -25.47
C ALA A 125 5.18 34.80 -24.89
N ALA A 126 5.73 35.89 -24.36
CA ALA A 126 7.05 35.91 -23.74
C ALA A 126 6.99 35.75 -22.21
N VAL A 127 5.79 35.66 -21.65
CA VAL A 127 5.50 35.64 -20.21
C VAL A 127 4.53 34.49 -19.94
N VAL A 128 4.77 33.75 -18.86
CA VAL A 128 3.86 32.74 -18.32
C VAL A 128 3.35 33.21 -16.96
N SER A 129 2.08 32.99 -16.66
CA SER A 129 1.41 33.48 -15.44
C SER A 129 0.74 32.37 -14.65
N MET A 130 0.40 32.66 -13.39
CA MET A 130 -0.43 31.78 -12.56
C MET A 130 -1.83 31.59 -13.13
N GLU A 131 -2.36 32.57 -13.87
CA GLU A 131 -3.63 32.42 -14.60
C GLU A 131 -3.51 31.36 -15.70
N ASP A 132 -2.41 31.36 -16.46
CA ASP A 132 -2.13 30.33 -17.47
C ASP A 132 -2.06 28.93 -16.82
N MET A 133 -1.45 28.83 -15.62
CA MET A 133 -1.38 27.57 -14.88
C MET A 133 -2.73 27.13 -14.33
N ALA A 134 -3.61 28.05 -13.92
CA ALA A 134 -4.97 27.71 -13.50
C ALA A 134 -5.80 27.14 -14.66
N ASP A 135 -5.60 27.63 -15.88
CA ASP A 135 -6.27 27.12 -17.07
C ASP A 135 -5.70 25.77 -17.53
N VAL A 136 -4.38 25.55 -17.42
CA VAL A 136 -3.78 24.21 -17.59
C VAL A 136 -4.25 23.26 -16.49
N GLY A 137 -4.37 23.73 -15.24
CA GLY A 137 -4.85 22.93 -14.12
C GLY A 137 -6.27 22.43 -14.32
N LYS A 138 -7.16 23.26 -14.89
CA LYS A 138 -8.50 22.80 -15.31
C LYS A 138 -8.41 21.76 -16.42
N PHE A 139 -7.56 21.97 -17.42
CA PHE A 139 -7.37 21.01 -18.50
C PHE A 139 -6.80 19.67 -18.02
N VAL A 140 -5.82 19.70 -17.10
CA VAL A 140 -5.21 18.49 -16.51
C VAL A 140 -6.16 17.82 -15.51
N ALA A 141 -7.00 18.58 -14.79
CA ALA A 141 -8.06 18.00 -13.97
C ALA A 141 -9.18 17.37 -14.82
N ASP A 142 -9.43 17.90 -16.02
CA ASP A 142 -10.35 17.32 -17.01
C ASP A 142 -9.72 16.12 -17.73
N LEU A 143 -8.39 16.01 -17.76
CA LEU A 143 -7.69 14.81 -18.19
C LEU A 143 -7.84 13.75 -17.08
N GLU A 144 -8.47 12.63 -17.41
CA GLU A 144 -8.59 11.46 -16.53
C GLU A 144 -7.24 10.88 -16.06
N PHE A 145 -6.12 11.40 -16.59
CA PHE A 145 -4.77 10.92 -16.43
C PHE A 145 -3.83 11.98 -15.87
N ASN A 146 -3.08 11.64 -14.84
CA ASN A 146 -2.15 12.54 -14.16
C ASN A 146 -0.67 12.17 -14.39
N GLY A 147 -0.41 11.06 -15.09
CA GLY A 147 0.93 10.69 -15.53
C GLY A 147 1.78 9.92 -14.52
N ASP A 148 1.21 9.36 -13.44
CA ASP A 148 1.93 8.46 -12.52
C ASP A 148 1.87 6.98 -12.90
N GLY A 149 1.06 6.62 -13.89
CA GLY A 149 0.82 5.25 -14.31
C GLY A 149 -0.06 4.45 -13.35
N VAL A 150 -0.83 5.12 -12.49
CA VAL A 150 -1.75 4.52 -11.52
C VAL A 150 -3.19 4.74 -11.99
N ILE A 151 -3.97 3.67 -12.10
CA ILE A 151 -5.37 3.75 -12.51
C ILE A 151 -6.29 3.52 -11.32
N CYS A 152 -7.16 4.49 -11.04
CA CYS A 152 -8.10 4.39 -9.93
C CYS A 152 -9.44 3.78 -10.40
N PRO A 153 -9.99 2.77 -9.69
CA PRO A 153 -11.28 2.16 -10.07
C PRO A 153 -12.43 3.16 -10.22
N LYS A 154 -12.42 4.25 -9.43
CA LYS A 154 -13.45 5.29 -9.46
C LYS A 154 -13.52 6.07 -10.78
N GLN A 155 -12.40 6.16 -11.51
CA GLN A 155 -12.31 6.86 -12.80
C GLN A 155 -12.87 6.02 -13.94
N ILE A 156 -12.99 4.71 -13.77
CA ILE A 156 -13.45 3.81 -14.82
C ILE A 156 -14.97 3.84 -14.88
N ALA A 157 -15.54 4.18 -16.03
CA ALA A 157 -16.99 4.18 -16.26
C ALA A 157 -17.56 2.77 -16.46
N ASP A 158 -16.81 1.88 -17.13
CA ASP A 158 -17.21 0.50 -17.36
C ASP A 158 -17.29 -0.29 -16.05
N ALA A 159 -18.44 -0.91 -15.79
CA ALA A 159 -18.68 -1.61 -14.53
C ALA A 159 -17.93 -2.94 -14.42
N GLY A 160 -17.68 -3.62 -15.54
CA GLY A 160 -16.94 -4.88 -15.57
C GLY A 160 -15.46 -4.65 -15.27
N LEU A 161 -14.85 -3.70 -15.98
CA LEU A 161 -13.45 -3.32 -15.81
C LEU A 161 -13.18 -2.76 -14.40
N ARG A 162 -14.11 -1.96 -13.86
CA ARG A 162 -14.03 -1.48 -12.48
C ARG A 162 -14.02 -2.63 -11.47
N ALA A 163 -14.91 -3.61 -11.63
CA ALA A 163 -14.94 -4.79 -10.75
C ALA A 163 -13.63 -5.59 -10.84
N THR A 164 -13.05 -5.72 -12.04
CA THR A 164 -11.75 -6.36 -12.21
C THR A 164 -10.62 -5.59 -11.52
N LEU A 165 -10.59 -4.26 -11.57
CA LEU A 165 -9.62 -3.45 -10.81
C LEU A 165 -9.80 -3.60 -9.29
N GLU A 166 -11.03 -3.68 -8.80
CA GLU A 166 -11.31 -3.94 -7.38
C GLU A 166 -10.87 -5.35 -6.94
N ASP A 167 -11.03 -6.35 -7.81
CA ASP A 167 -10.52 -7.71 -7.59
C ASP A 167 -8.99 -7.73 -7.53
N ILE A 168 -8.32 -7.02 -8.44
CA ILE A 168 -6.86 -6.84 -8.43
C ILE A 168 -6.42 -6.18 -7.13
N ALA A 169 -7.07 -5.10 -6.72
CA ALA A 169 -6.76 -4.39 -5.47
C ALA A 169 -6.87 -5.31 -4.25
N ARG A 170 -7.90 -6.15 -4.20
CA ARG A 170 -8.13 -7.10 -3.09
C ARG A 170 -7.07 -8.20 -3.04
N CYS A 171 -6.52 -8.61 -4.18
CA CYS A 171 -5.57 -9.72 -4.28
C CYS A 171 -4.10 -9.27 -4.19
N GLY A 172 -3.76 -8.13 -4.81
CA GLY A 172 -2.38 -7.66 -4.99
C GLY A 172 -2.04 -6.38 -4.23
N GLY A 173 -3.02 -5.72 -3.61
CA GLY A 173 -2.85 -4.41 -2.97
C GLY A 173 -3.03 -3.25 -3.94
N THR A 174 -2.68 -2.05 -3.49
CA THR A 174 -2.90 -0.80 -4.24
C THR A 174 -1.66 0.09 -4.18
N ALA A 175 -1.44 0.87 -5.23
CA ALA A 175 -0.52 2.00 -5.25
C ALA A 175 -1.27 3.30 -4.95
N ALA A 176 -0.59 4.27 -4.35
CA ALA A 176 -1.16 5.60 -4.15
C ALA A 176 -1.01 6.41 -5.44
N ASP A 177 -2.13 6.88 -5.97
CA ASP A 177 -2.18 7.85 -7.06
C ASP A 177 -1.73 9.23 -6.56
N LEU A 178 -1.31 10.12 -7.47
CA LEU A 178 -0.93 11.50 -7.14
C LEU A 178 -2.07 12.31 -6.53
N SER A 179 -3.34 11.92 -6.72
CA SER A 179 -4.48 12.49 -6.02
C SER A 179 -4.65 11.99 -4.58
N GLY A 180 -3.87 10.98 -4.16
CA GLY A 180 -4.00 10.27 -2.89
C GLY A 180 -5.03 9.14 -2.91
N GLU A 181 -5.70 8.92 -4.04
CA GLU A 181 -6.61 7.79 -4.24
C GLU A 181 -5.82 6.46 -4.36
N ALA A 182 -6.47 5.34 -4.00
CA ALA A 182 -5.87 4.02 -4.15
C ALA A 182 -6.16 3.46 -5.54
N GLY A 183 -5.11 3.07 -6.27
CA GLY A 183 -5.21 2.56 -7.63
C GLY A 183 -4.28 1.39 -7.92
N ILE A 184 -4.23 1.01 -9.19
CA ILE A 184 -3.46 -0.12 -9.70
C ILE A 184 -2.40 0.40 -10.66
N ASP A 185 -1.13 0.07 -10.39
CA ASP A 185 -0.02 0.33 -11.30
C ASP A 185 0.29 -0.91 -12.18
N ARG A 186 1.32 -0.76 -13.03
CA ARG A 186 1.77 -1.84 -13.92
C ARG A 186 2.23 -3.08 -13.16
N GLU A 187 2.96 -2.90 -12.06
CA GLU A 187 3.57 -4.01 -11.32
C GLU A 187 2.49 -4.85 -10.64
N ILE A 188 1.52 -4.20 -10.00
CA ILE A 188 0.38 -4.85 -9.36
C ILE A 188 -0.47 -5.60 -10.40
N ALA A 189 -0.76 -4.97 -11.54
CA ALA A 189 -1.52 -5.59 -12.62
C ALA A 189 -0.79 -6.83 -13.19
N ASP A 190 0.47 -6.70 -13.56
CA ASP A 190 1.27 -7.80 -14.13
C ASP A 190 1.38 -8.98 -13.16
N LYS A 191 1.62 -8.69 -11.87
CA LYS A 191 1.66 -9.71 -10.83
C LYS A 191 0.33 -10.44 -10.71
N PHE A 192 -0.78 -9.72 -10.66
CA PHE A 192 -2.11 -10.33 -10.57
C PHE A 192 -2.39 -11.26 -11.75
N PHE A 193 -2.14 -10.82 -12.99
CA PHE A 193 -2.39 -11.65 -14.17
C PHE A 193 -1.46 -12.86 -14.24
N ALA A 194 -0.21 -12.73 -13.81
CA ALA A 194 0.71 -13.86 -13.70
C ALA A 194 0.23 -14.89 -12.66
N ASP A 195 -0.18 -14.42 -11.47
CA ASP A 195 -0.70 -15.26 -10.38
C ASP A 195 -2.01 -15.95 -10.80
N ALA A 196 -2.93 -15.22 -11.43
CA ALA A 196 -4.18 -15.75 -11.98
C ALA A 196 -3.94 -16.84 -13.03
N ALA A 197 -3.02 -16.62 -13.97
CA ALA A 197 -2.67 -17.60 -14.98
C ALA A 197 -2.02 -18.85 -14.37
N ALA A 198 -1.11 -18.69 -13.41
CA ALA A 198 -0.48 -19.79 -12.69
C ALA A 198 -1.51 -20.64 -11.94
N TYR A 199 -2.44 -20.00 -11.22
CA TYR A 199 -3.51 -20.69 -10.50
C TYR A 199 -4.48 -21.41 -11.44
N SER A 200 -4.90 -20.77 -12.53
CA SER A 200 -5.76 -21.38 -13.55
C SER A 200 -5.09 -22.59 -14.22
N CYS A 201 -3.79 -22.50 -14.52
CA CYS A 201 -3.01 -23.60 -15.06
C CYS A 201 -2.88 -24.78 -14.07
N TRP A 202 -2.60 -24.49 -12.80
CA TRP A 202 -2.59 -25.49 -11.74
C TRP A 202 -3.93 -26.21 -11.62
N GLN A 203 -5.04 -25.48 -11.63
CA GLN A 203 -6.38 -26.06 -11.58
C GLN A 203 -6.68 -26.95 -12.81
N ALA A 204 -6.29 -26.48 -14.01
CA ALA A 204 -6.47 -27.23 -15.25
C ALA A 204 -5.70 -28.57 -15.27
N LYS A 205 -4.51 -28.64 -14.64
CA LYS A 205 -3.78 -29.90 -14.46
C LYS A 205 -4.61 -30.93 -13.68
N GLY A 206 -5.26 -30.50 -12.60
CA GLY A 206 -6.12 -31.39 -11.79
C GLY A 206 -7.36 -31.84 -12.55
N GLU A 207 -8.06 -30.91 -13.20
CA GLU A 207 -9.25 -31.21 -14.02
C GLU A 207 -8.96 -32.14 -15.20
N GLY A 208 -7.75 -32.08 -15.77
CA GLY A 208 -7.34 -32.88 -16.92
C GLY A 208 -6.83 -34.29 -16.59
N ASP A 209 -6.61 -34.61 -15.32
CA ASP A 209 -6.07 -35.91 -14.89
C ASP A 209 -7.00 -36.62 -13.91
N ALA A 210 -7.64 -37.69 -14.39
CA ALA A 210 -8.54 -38.52 -13.58
C ALA A 210 -7.84 -39.26 -12.44
N ALA A 211 -6.50 -39.41 -12.47
CA ALA A 211 -5.74 -39.95 -11.34
C ALA A 211 -5.56 -38.91 -10.22
N ILE A 212 -5.57 -37.62 -10.55
CA ILE A 212 -5.55 -36.52 -9.57
C ILE A 212 -6.96 -36.35 -8.97
N LEU A 213 -7.99 -36.22 -9.80
CA LEU A 213 -9.38 -36.08 -9.36
C LEU A 213 -10.15 -37.41 -9.42
N LEU A 214 -9.66 -38.39 -8.67
CA LEU A 214 -10.12 -39.79 -8.70
C LEU A 214 -11.62 -40.01 -8.38
N LEU A 215 -12.28 -39.05 -7.71
CA LEU A 215 -13.72 -39.02 -7.44
C LEU A 215 -14.40 -37.76 -8.03
N GLY A 216 -13.79 -37.11 -9.02
CA GLY A 216 -14.24 -35.83 -9.56
C GLY A 216 -14.31 -34.75 -8.49
N GLU A 217 -15.42 -34.02 -8.42
CA GLU A 217 -15.64 -32.94 -7.43
C GLU A 217 -15.57 -33.43 -5.98
N LYS A 218 -15.83 -34.71 -5.71
CA LYS A 218 -15.77 -35.29 -4.36
C LYS A 218 -14.34 -35.60 -3.89
N THR A 219 -13.35 -35.51 -4.77
CA THR A 219 -11.96 -35.87 -4.44
C THR A 219 -11.40 -35.02 -3.31
N GLY A 220 -11.72 -33.72 -3.26
CA GLY A 220 -11.27 -32.84 -2.17
C GLY A 220 -11.77 -33.31 -0.80
N ALA A 221 -13.08 -33.50 -0.64
CA ALA A 221 -13.66 -33.99 0.62
C ALA A 221 -13.16 -35.40 0.99
N ALA A 222 -12.93 -36.26 0.01
CA ALA A 222 -12.35 -37.58 0.22
C ALA A 222 -10.88 -37.50 0.68
N ALA A 223 -10.08 -36.59 0.12
CA ALA A 223 -8.71 -36.34 0.52
C ALA A 223 -8.63 -35.77 1.94
N ASP A 224 -9.50 -34.84 2.31
CA ASP A 224 -9.60 -34.31 3.68
C ASP A 224 -9.90 -35.43 4.69
N ALA A 225 -10.88 -36.28 4.39
CA ALA A 225 -11.22 -37.44 5.21
C ALA A 225 -10.06 -38.44 5.31
N PHE A 226 -9.34 -38.67 4.20
CA PHE A 226 -8.15 -39.52 4.14
C PHE A 226 -7.00 -38.96 4.99
N HIS A 227 -6.65 -37.68 4.83
CA HIS A 227 -5.57 -37.02 5.58
C HIS A 227 -5.86 -36.94 7.07
N ALA A 228 -7.13 -36.77 7.47
CA ALA A 228 -7.53 -36.71 8.87
C ALA A 228 -7.16 -37.97 9.67
N VAL A 229 -7.01 -39.13 9.02
CA VAL A 229 -6.74 -40.43 9.65
C VAL A 229 -5.45 -41.12 9.15
N LYS A 230 -4.81 -40.58 8.10
CA LYS A 230 -3.67 -41.21 7.40
C LYS A 230 -2.57 -41.69 8.34
N ASP A 231 -2.07 -40.81 9.19
CA ASP A 231 -0.97 -41.12 10.10
C ASP A 231 -1.39 -42.17 11.14
N LYS A 232 -2.64 -42.09 11.60
CA LYS A 232 -3.14 -42.97 12.65
C LYS A 232 -3.40 -44.39 12.15
N ILE A 233 -3.91 -44.54 10.92
CA ILE A 233 -4.10 -45.83 10.27
C ILE A 233 -2.73 -46.44 9.93
N SER A 234 -1.79 -45.62 9.45
CA SER A 234 -0.42 -46.08 9.17
C SER A 234 0.28 -46.57 10.45
N ASP A 235 0.19 -45.83 11.56
CA ASP A 235 0.68 -46.27 12.89
C ASP A 235 0.05 -47.59 13.31
N TYR A 236 -1.28 -47.75 13.16
CA TYR A 236 -1.96 -49.01 13.49
C TYR A 236 -1.40 -50.22 12.71
N PHE A 237 -1.23 -50.09 11.39
CA PHE A 237 -0.68 -51.19 10.59
C PHE A 237 0.80 -51.46 10.90
N THR A 238 1.61 -50.43 11.17
CA THR A 238 2.99 -50.61 11.63
C THR A 238 3.05 -51.39 12.94
N ARG A 239 2.16 -51.09 13.91
CA ARG A 239 2.07 -51.85 15.16
C ARG A 239 1.67 -53.31 14.93
N CYS A 240 0.72 -53.58 14.03
CA CYS A 240 0.30 -54.94 13.70
C CYS A 240 1.41 -55.74 13.00
N GLN A 241 2.24 -55.08 12.18
CA GLN A 241 3.43 -55.67 11.57
C GLN A 241 4.51 -55.98 12.61
N LEU A 242 4.76 -55.08 13.58
CA LEU A 242 5.68 -55.34 14.70
C LEU A 242 5.21 -56.51 15.56
N ALA A 243 3.91 -56.62 15.81
CA ALA A 243 3.32 -57.75 16.53
C ALA A 243 3.45 -59.09 15.77
N ALA A 244 3.44 -59.05 14.44
CA ALA A 244 3.71 -60.23 13.60
C ALA A 244 5.20 -60.60 13.55
N TYR A 245 6.09 -59.60 13.62
CA TYR A 245 7.54 -59.80 13.66
C TYR A 245 8.01 -60.39 15.00
N ASP A 246 7.54 -59.84 16.12
CA ASP A 246 7.80 -60.34 17.48
C ASP A 246 6.52 -60.28 18.30
N ALA A 247 5.98 -61.44 18.67
CA ALA A 247 4.74 -61.55 19.43
C ALA A 247 4.78 -60.81 20.78
N ARG A 248 5.97 -60.56 21.34
CA ARG A 248 6.14 -59.78 22.58
C ARG A 248 5.79 -58.32 22.41
N ALA A 249 5.76 -57.80 21.17
CA ALA A 249 5.41 -56.41 20.88
C ALA A 249 3.88 -56.15 20.92
N ALA A 250 3.04 -57.17 20.75
CA ALA A 250 1.59 -57.00 20.63
C ALA A 250 0.94 -56.34 21.87
N VAL A 251 1.31 -56.80 23.07
CA VAL A 251 0.72 -56.32 24.34
C VAL A 251 1.16 -54.89 24.67
N PRO A 252 2.45 -54.53 24.65
CA PRO A 252 2.89 -53.14 24.85
C PRO A 252 2.31 -52.16 23.82
N LEU A 253 2.14 -52.57 22.56
CA LEU A 253 1.66 -51.70 21.48
C LEU A 253 0.12 -51.53 21.46
N SER A 254 -0.65 -52.45 22.06
CA SER A 254 -2.11 -52.33 22.24
C SER A 254 -2.54 -51.45 23.42
N ARG A 255 -1.64 -51.23 24.40
CA ARG A 255 -1.84 -50.68 25.77
C ARG A 255 -2.07 -51.75 26.83
N SER A 256 -1.52 -51.49 28.01
CA SER A 256 -1.56 -52.38 29.17
C SER A 256 -2.73 -52.07 30.10
N ALA A 257 -3.08 -53.01 30.98
CA ALA A 257 -4.04 -52.74 32.07
C ALA A 257 -3.58 -51.64 33.05
N GLY A 258 -2.28 -51.29 33.06
CA GLY A 258 -1.76 -50.16 33.83
C GLY A 258 -2.17 -48.81 33.21
N ASP A 259 -2.21 -48.73 31.89
CA ASP A 259 -2.61 -47.52 31.17
C ASP A 259 -4.08 -47.18 31.42
N TYR A 260 -4.98 -48.16 31.34
CA TYR A 260 -6.40 -47.95 31.62
C TYR A 260 -6.67 -47.52 33.07
N ARG A 261 -5.88 -48.02 34.03
CA ARG A 261 -6.01 -47.64 35.45
C ARG A 261 -5.72 -46.16 35.70
N GLN A 262 -4.85 -45.54 34.89
CA GLN A 262 -4.57 -44.11 35.00
C GLN A 262 -5.78 -43.24 34.62
N PHE A 263 -6.64 -43.73 33.73
CA PHE A 263 -7.83 -43.00 33.26
C PHE A 263 -9.11 -43.38 33.99
N ALA A 264 -9.13 -44.51 34.72
CA ALA A 264 -10.32 -45.00 35.43
C ALA A 264 -10.85 -44.04 36.52
N ALA A 265 -10.01 -43.11 37.00
CA ALA A 265 -10.40 -42.08 37.98
C ALA A 265 -10.79 -40.74 37.34
N LEU A 266 -10.77 -40.63 36.01
CA LEU A 266 -11.10 -39.41 35.26
C LEU A 266 -12.43 -39.59 34.53
N ASP A 267 -13.10 -38.47 34.24
CA ASP A 267 -14.25 -38.45 33.32
C ASP A 267 -13.76 -38.70 31.89
N LEU A 268 -14.17 -39.84 31.32
CA LEU A 268 -13.77 -40.25 29.98
C LEU A 268 -14.66 -39.60 28.93
N SER A 269 -14.03 -38.98 27.93
CA SER A 269 -14.72 -38.39 26.78
C SER A 269 -14.05 -38.84 25.49
N ALA A 270 -14.83 -39.16 24.45
CA ALA A 270 -14.31 -39.43 23.12
C ALA A 270 -13.49 -38.26 22.54
N GLN A 271 -13.63 -37.05 23.08
CA GLN A 271 -12.88 -35.87 22.65
C GLN A 271 -11.54 -35.70 23.40
N SER A 272 -11.21 -36.58 24.35
CA SER A 272 -9.95 -36.53 25.09
C SER A 272 -8.76 -36.85 24.18
N ARG A 273 -7.75 -35.98 24.23
CA ARG A 273 -6.48 -36.15 23.51
C ARG A 273 -5.75 -37.41 23.97
N GLU A 274 -5.87 -37.75 25.24
CA GLU A 274 -5.27 -38.94 25.85
C GLU A 274 -5.88 -40.22 25.29
N ILE A 275 -7.20 -40.25 25.10
CA ILE A 275 -7.90 -41.37 24.44
C ILE A 275 -7.53 -41.43 22.96
N ALA A 276 -7.44 -40.29 22.26
CA ALA A 276 -7.01 -40.24 20.87
C ALA A 276 -5.59 -40.79 20.63
N ASN A 277 -4.71 -40.74 21.64
CA ASN A 277 -3.36 -41.31 21.56
C ASN A 277 -3.35 -42.84 21.56
N PHE A 278 -4.44 -43.52 21.98
CA PHE A 278 -4.49 -44.98 21.98
C PHE A 278 -4.59 -45.54 20.55
N PRO A 279 -4.18 -46.79 20.29
CA PRO A 279 -4.33 -47.43 18.99
C PRO A 279 -5.77 -47.36 18.46
N LEU A 280 -5.96 -47.40 17.13
CA LEU A 280 -7.29 -47.38 16.53
C LEU A 280 -8.12 -48.59 16.89
N ALA A 281 -7.50 -49.75 17.02
CA ALA A 281 -8.12 -51.01 17.44
C ALA A 281 -7.06 -51.85 18.16
N THR A 282 -7.45 -52.99 18.71
CA THR A 282 -6.50 -53.94 19.30
C THR A 282 -5.42 -54.34 18.30
N VAL A 283 -4.16 -54.31 18.71
CA VAL A 283 -2.99 -54.65 17.89
C VAL A 283 -2.71 -56.14 18.00
N GLU A 284 -2.83 -56.84 16.88
CA GLU A 284 -2.53 -58.27 16.75
C GLU A 284 -1.82 -58.52 15.40
N ALA A 285 -1.11 -59.64 15.28
CA ALA A 285 -0.38 -59.99 14.07
C ALA A 285 -1.32 -60.08 12.86
N GLY A 286 -1.07 -59.26 11.84
CA GLY A 286 -1.82 -59.29 10.56
C GLY A 286 -3.29 -58.88 10.64
N LYS A 287 -3.74 -58.26 11.74
CA LYS A 287 -5.14 -57.88 11.93
C LYS A 287 -5.57 -56.74 11.00
N ALA A 288 -6.72 -56.91 10.35
CA ALA A 288 -7.37 -55.86 9.58
C ALA A 288 -8.00 -54.82 10.52
N LEU A 289 -7.96 -53.55 10.12
CA LEU A 289 -8.57 -52.44 10.87
C LEU A 289 -10.11 -52.52 10.74
N PRO A 290 -10.86 -52.70 11.84
CA PRO A 290 -12.32 -52.58 11.80
C PRO A 290 -12.74 -51.15 11.45
N LEU A 291 -13.81 -50.98 10.67
CA LEU A 291 -14.28 -49.64 10.25
C LEU A 291 -15.46 -49.11 11.08
N ARG A 292 -16.19 -49.98 11.79
CA ARG A 292 -17.39 -49.60 12.56
C ARG A 292 -17.27 -49.86 14.06
N SER A 293 -17.09 -51.13 14.44
CA SER A 293 -17.11 -51.57 15.84
C SER A 293 -15.73 -51.99 16.33
N GLY A 294 -15.47 -51.81 17.63
CA GLY A 294 -14.18 -52.18 18.23
C GLY A 294 -13.03 -51.22 17.91
N ILE A 295 -13.39 -49.99 17.53
CA ILE A 295 -12.46 -48.89 17.26
C ILE A 295 -12.40 -47.91 18.42
N ASN A 296 -11.30 -47.17 18.49
CA ASN A 296 -11.08 -46.11 19.45
C ASN A 296 -12.20 -45.04 19.34
N PRO A 297 -12.94 -44.76 20.43
CA PRO A 297 -14.04 -43.78 20.41
C PRO A 297 -13.63 -42.41 19.88
N ALA A 298 -12.40 -41.98 20.12
CA ALA A 298 -11.92 -40.66 19.67
C ALA A 298 -11.73 -40.54 18.15
N TRP A 299 -11.80 -41.66 17.43
CA TRP A 299 -11.60 -41.72 15.98
C TRP A 299 -12.83 -42.23 15.22
N GLN A 300 -13.95 -42.51 15.91
CA GLN A 300 -15.15 -43.07 15.30
C GLN A 300 -15.69 -42.21 14.16
N ASP A 301 -15.95 -40.93 14.40
CA ASP A 301 -16.52 -40.03 13.39
C ASP A 301 -15.59 -39.85 12.19
N LYS A 302 -14.26 -39.80 12.43
CA LYS A 302 -13.26 -39.66 11.36
C LYS A 302 -13.14 -40.94 10.53
N LEU A 303 -13.22 -42.11 11.15
CA LEU A 303 -13.20 -43.39 10.44
C LEU A 303 -14.50 -43.63 9.67
N GLU A 304 -15.64 -43.17 10.19
CA GLU A 304 -16.91 -43.22 9.45
C GLU A 304 -16.85 -42.28 8.23
N ALA A 305 -16.31 -41.07 8.37
CA ALA A 305 -16.06 -40.17 7.24
C ALA A 305 -15.13 -40.79 6.20
N LEU A 306 -14.02 -41.43 6.61
CA LEU A 306 -13.16 -42.20 5.69
C LEU A 306 -13.95 -43.31 4.99
N ARG A 307 -14.78 -44.05 5.74
CA ARG A 307 -15.58 -45.15 5.19
C ARG A 307 -16.52 -44.64 4.10
N GLU A 308 -17.27 -43.59 4.37
CA GLU A 308 -18.27 -43.04 3.46
C GLU A 308 -17.66 -42.33 2.25
N GLN A 309 -16.60 -41.54 2.45
CA GLN A 309 -16.03 -40.69 1.41
C GLN A 309 -14.94 -41.39 0.58
N VAL A 310 -14.28 -42.43 1.14
CA VAL A 310 -13.10 -43.05 0.52
C VAL A 310 -13.29 -44.55 0.31
N VAL A 311 -13.58 -45.31 1.37
CA VAL A 311 -13.61 -46.79 1.28
C VAL A 311 -14.77 -47.26 0.41
N VAL A 312 -16.00 -46.80 0.67
CA VAL A 312 -17.19 -47.22 -0.09
C VAL A 312 -17.07 -46.86 -1.58
N PRO A 313 -16.68 -45.62 -1.97
CA PRO A 313 -16.54 -45.26 -3.38
C PRO A 313 -15.42 -45.99 -4.13
N LEU A 314 -14.32 -46.36 -3.46
CA LEU A 314 -13.13 -46.90 -4.14
C LEU A 314 -12.94 -48.41 -3.99
N LEU A 315 -13.43 -49.00 -2.90
CA LEU A 315 -13.22 -50.39 -2.53
C LEU A 315 -14.54 -51.15 -2.25
N GLY A 316 -15.68 -50.45 -2.25
CA GLY A 316 -17.00 -50.99 -1.94
C GLY A 316 -17.30 -51.07 -0.44
N GLU A 317 -18.52 -51.51 -0.12
CA GLU A 317 -18.97 -51.78 1.26
C GLU A 317 -18.06 -52.81 1.95
N LYS A 318 -17.43 -52.41 3.07
CA LYS A 318 -16.51 -53.22 3.85
C LYS A 318 -16.65 -52.96 5.34
N GLU A 319 -16.47 -54.02 6.12
CA GLU A 319 -16.46 -53.97 7.60
C GLU A 319 -15.06 -53.76 8.17
N SER A 320 -14.02 -54.08 7.40
CA SER A 320 -12.62 -53.92 7.80
C SER A 320 -11.72 -53.60 6.61
N LEU A 321 -10.62 -52.90 6.87
CA LEU A 321 -9.58 -52.56 5.91
C LEU A 321 -8.30 -53.34 6.19
N SER A 322 -7.72 -53.98 5.19
CA SER A 322 -6.44 -54.69 5.28
C SER A 322 -5.25 -53.78 4.99
N ALA A 323 -4.04 -54.19 5.42
CA ALA A 323 -2.82 -53.42 5.16
C ALA A 323 -2.51 -53.23 3.67
N PRO A 324 -2.69 -54.25 2.78
CA PRO A 324 -2.51 -54.04 1.34
C PRO A 324 -3.50 -53.03 0.74
N GLU A 325 -4.77 -53.07 1.15
CA GLU A 325 -5.79 -52.12 0.70
C GLU A 325 -5.50 -50.69 1.18
N TRP A 326 -4.98 -50.54 2.40
CA TRP A 326 -4.52 -49.24 2.89
C TRP A 326 -3.37 -48.69 2.05
N SER A 327 -2.38 -49.52 1.71
CA SER A 327 -1.29 -49.13 0.80
C SER A 327 -1.81 -48.77 -0.59
N GLU A 328 -2.82 -49.46 -1.11
CA GLU A 328 -3.49 -49.12 -2.38
C GLU A 328 -4.17 -47.75 -2.31
N LEU A 329 -4.89 -47.45 -1.22
CA LEU A 329 -5.50 -46.13 -1.00
C LEU A 329 -4.43 -45.03 -0.94
N CYS A 330 -3.35 -45.24 -0.18
CA CYS A 330 -2.22 -44.30 -0.15
C CYS A 330 -1.66 -44.04 -1.56
N ALA A 331 -1.51 -45.09 -2.38
CA ALA A 331 -1.03 -44.93 -3.75
C ALA A 331 -2.03 -44.17 -4.65
N LYS A 332 -3.34 -44.37 -4.47
CA LYS A 332 -4.39 -43.65 -5.20
C LYS A 332 -4.45 -42.16 -4.87
N PHE A 333 -4.17 -41.76 -3.63
CA PHE A 333 -4.15 -40.33 -3.23
C PHE A 333 -2.81 -39.63 -3.50
N ALA A 334 -1.73 -40.37 -3.80
CA ALA A 334 -0.41 -39.77 -4.04
C ALA A 334 -0.39 -38.74 -5.20
N PRO A 335 -1.06 -38.94 -6.35
CA PRO A 335 -1.15 -37.92 -7.39
C PRO A 335 -1.86 -36.63 -6.93
N PHE A 336 -2.95 -36.77 -6.18
CA PHE A 336 -3.66 -35.62 -5.60
C PHE A 336 -2.78 -34.85 -4.61
N GLU A 337 -2.06 -35.56 -3.74
CA GLU A 337 -1.13 -34.95 -2.79
C GLU A 337 0.00 -34.19 -3.51
N ALA A 338 0.61 -34.81 -4.52
CA ALA A 338 1.66 -34.17 -5.32
C ALA A 338 1.13 -32.90 -6.02
N TRP A 339 -0.05 -32.98 -6.63
CA TRP A 339 -0.70 -31.83 -7.25
C TRP A 339 -0.99 -30.70 -6.27
N GLN A 340 -1.44 -31.01 -5.06
CA GLN A 340 -1.68 -29.99 -4.02
C GLN A 340 -0.38 -29.31 -3.57
N THR A 341 0.76 -30.00 -3.56
CA THR A 341 2.06 -29.35 -3.27
C THR A 341 2.55 -28.40 -4.36
N GLU A 342 2.05 -28.54 -5.60
CA GLU A 342 2.33 -27.62 -6.70
C GLU A 342 1.45 -26.37 -6.69
N LYS A 343 0.50 -26.26 -5.76
CA LYS A 343 -0.45 -25.15 -5.70
C LYS A 343 0.28 -23.81 -5.49
N PRO A 344 0.11 -22.83 -6.39
CA PRO A 344 0.79 -21.55 -6.27
C PRO A 344 0.22 -20.74 -5.09
N SER A 345 1.10 -20.26 -4.21
CA SER A 345 0.74 -19.39 -3.09
C SER A 345 0.45 -17.98 -3.60
N THR A 346 -0.83 -17.67 -3.80
CA THR A 346 -1.27 -16.43 -4.45
C THR A 346 -2.54 -15.90 -3.79
N GLY A 347 -2.70 -14.57 -3.77
CA GLY A 347 -3.90 -13.92 -3.24
C GLY A 347 -5.14 -14.08 -4.13
N VAL A 348 -4.97 -14.56 -5.36
CA VAL A 348 -6.06 -14.70 -6.35
C VAL A 348 -7.03 -15.82 -6.05
N GLU A 349 -6.63 -16.82 -5.25
CA GLU A 349 -7.47 -17.97 -4.89
C GLU A 349 -8.82 -17.54 -4.31
N GLN A 350 -8.86 -16.45 -3.54
CA GLN A 350 -10.07 -15.93 -2.90
C GLN A 350 -11.18 -15.51 -3.89
N LEU A 351 -10.84 -15.28 -5.16
CA LEU A 351 -11.81 -14.95 -6.21
C LEU A 351 -12.56 -16.19 -6.73
N GLY A 352 -11.97 -17.38 -6.54
CA GLY A 352 -12.48 -18.62 -7.10
C GLY A 352 -12.19 -18.77 -8.60
N ILE A 353 -12.08 -20.03 -9.05
CA ILE A 353 -11.64 -20.35 -10.42
C ILE A 353 -12.57 -19.77 -11.51
N ALA A 354 -13.88 -19.70 -11.25
CA ALA A 354 -14.84 -19.16 -12.23
C ALA A 354 -14.55 -17.70 -12.57
N ARG A 355 -14.32 -16.86 -11.55
CA ARG A 355 -13.99 -15.44 -11.73
C ARG A 355 -12.61 -15.25 -12.35
N ILE A 356 -11.63 -16.06 -11.93
CA ILE A 356 -10.28 -16.03 -12.52
C ILE A 356 -10.34 -16.33 -14.03
N ARG A 357 -11.09 -17.35 -14.43
CA ARG A 357 -11.24 -17.72 -15.85
C ARG A 357 -12.01 -16.69 -16.65
N GLU A 358 -13.01 -16.05 -16.05
CA GLU A 358 -13.72 -14.92 -16.65
C GLU A 358 -12.76 -13.77 -16.97
N ILE A 359 -11.97 -13.33 -15.97
CA ILE A 359 -11.00 -12.24 -16.13
C ILE A 359 -9.93 -12.60 -17.17
N LEU A 360 -9.37 -13.81 -17.12
CA LEU A 360 -8.34 -14.26 -18.07
C LEU A 360 -8.87 -14.48 -19.50
N GLY A 361 -10.18 -14.73 -19.64
CA GLY A 361 -10.83 -14.95 -20.94
C GLY A 361 -11.34 -13.68 -21.61
N GLY A 362 -11.37 -12.55 -20.88
CA GLY A 362 -11.78 -11.24 -21.39
C GLY A 362 -10.63 -10.37 -21.89
N ASP A 363 -10.96 -9.14 -22.27
CA ASP A 363 -10.00 -8.12 -22.72
C ASP A 363 -9.51 -7.21 -21.58
N ASP A 364 -9.87 -7.51 -20.32
CA ASP A 364 -9.58 -6.68 -19.15
C ASP A 364 -8.09 -6.39 -19.01
N LYS A 365 -7.22 -7.38 -19.26
CA LYS A 365 -5.76 -7.17 -19.23
C LYS A 365 -5.34 -6.11 -20.24
N ALA A 366 -5.78 -6.22 -21.48
CA ALA A 366 -5.41 -5.28 -22.53
C ALA A 366 -5.98 -3.88 -22.26
N ALA A 367 -7.21 -3.80 -21.72
CA ALA A 367 -7.83 -2.53 -21.34
C ALA A 367 -7.07 -1.84 -20.19
N ILE A 368 -6.68 -2.58 -19.14
CA ILE A 368 -5.86 -2.04 -18.04
C ILE A 368 -4.48 -1.61 -18.58
N ASP A 369 -3.88 -2.43 -19.43
CA ASP A 369 -2.57 -2.15 -20.01
C ASP A 369 -2.59 -0.86 -20.87
N ASP A 370 -3.67 -0.63 -21.63
CA ASP A 370 -3.90 0.59 -22.42
C ASP A 370 -4.10 1.81 -21.52
N LEU A 371 -4.92 1.70 -20.47
CA LEU A 371 -5.16 2.79 -19.53
C LEU A 371 -3.87 3.24 -18.85
N ILE A 372 -3.08 2.31 -18.32
CA ILE A 372 -1.79 2.63 -17.69
C ILE A 372 -0.81 3.25 -18.71
N ALA A 373 -0.84 2.80 -19.97
CA ALA A 373 0.02 3.36 -21.02
C ALA A 373 -0.40 4.78 -21.41
N ARG A 374 -1.71 5.04 -21.52
CA ARG A 374 -2.29 6.37 -21.79
C ARG A 374 -2.00 7.33 -20.66
N ASP A 375 -2.09 6.87 -19.42
CA ASP A 375 -1.69 7.68 -18.27
C ASP A 375 -0.21 8.05 -18.36
N LYS A 376 0.66 7.04 -18.48
CA LYS A 376 2.10 7.27 -18.54
C LYS A 376 2.55 8.12 -19.74
N ALA A 377 1.76 8.17 -20.81
CA ALA A 377 2.05 9.02 -21.97
C ALA A 377 2.08 10.51 -21.61
N VAL A 378 1.25 10.95 -20.64
CA VAL A 378 1.19 12.35 -20.21
C VAL A 378 2.16 12.71 -19.08
N GLU A 379 2.93 11.73 -18.57
CA GLU A 379 3.89 11.90 -17.46
C GLU A 379 4.82 13.10 -17.68
N THR A 380 5.40 13.20 -18.88
CA THR A 380 6.39 14.25 -19.18
C THR A 380 5.73 15.62 -19.18
N GLU A 381 4.53 15.74 -19.75
CA GLU A 381 3.80 17.00 -19.86
C GLU A 381 3.25 17.47 -18.51
N VAL A 382 2.75 16.55 -17.68
CA VAL A 382 2.26 16.89 -16.33
C VAL A 382 3.42 17.27 -15.40
N LYS A 383 4.54 16.54 -15.42
CA LYS A 383 5.75 16.92 -14.65
C LYS A 383 6.28 18.27 -15.07
N ALA A 384 6.35 18.51 -16.38
CA ALA A 384 6.71 19.80 -16.96
C ALA A 384 5.82 20.94 -16.45
N ALA A 385 4.49 20.75 -16.46
CA ALA A 385 3.54 21.75 -15.98
C ALA A 385 3.70 22.03 -14.48
N ARG A 386 3.85 20.99 -13.66
CA ARG A 386 4.07 21.14 -12.21
C ARG A 386 5.35 21.91 -11.88
N SER A 387 6.44 21.67 -12.61
CA SER A 387 7.69 22.42 -12.41
C SER A 387 7.55 23.91 -12.74
N VAL A 388 6.80 24.24 -13.80
CA VAL A 388 6.50 25.64 -14.16
C VAL A 388 5.62 26.29 -13.11
N GLU A 389 4.56 25.61 -12.65
CA GLU A 389 3.69 26.10 -11.57
C GLU A 389 4.48 26.34 -10.28
N LYS A 390 5.34 25.39 -9.89
CA LYS A 390 6.21 25.49 -8.72
C LYS A 390 7.10 26.73 -8.79
N LEU A 391 7.74 26.98 -9.94
CA LEU A 391 8.58 28.17 -10.12
C LEU A 391 7.76 29.46 -10.01
N LEU A 392 6.57 29.53 -10.62
CA LEU A 392 5.69 30.69 -10.55
C LEU A 392 5.19 30.96 -9.13
N ARG A 393 4.75 29.92 -8.41
CA ARG A 393 4.36 30.01 -7.00
C ARG A 393 5.51 30.51 -6.15
N TYR A 394 6.70 29.94 -6.33
CA TYR A 394 7.88 30.36 -5.57
C TYR A 394 8.28 31.80 -5.87
N ASN A 395 8.18 32.23 -7.13
CA ASN A 395 8.41 33.62 -7.52
C ASN A 395 7.42 34.61 -6.87
N ARG A 396 6.15 34.21 -6.76
CA ARG A 396 5.09 35.02 -6.14
C ARG A 396 5.23 35.08 -4.62
N ASP A 397 5.55 33.95 -3.99
CA ASP A 397 5.23 33.71 -2.57
C ASP A 397 6.44 33.65 -1.64
N LEU A 398 7.64 33.27 -2.11
CA LEU A 398 8.77 32.99 -1.21
C LEU A 398 9.27 34.21 -0.44
N PHE A 399 9.22 35.40 -1.03
CA PHE A 399 9.64 36.61 -0.33
C PHE A 399 8.67 37.01 0.79
N GLU A 400 7.37 36.89 0.53
CA GLU A 400 6.35 37.11 1.55
C GLU A 400 6.48 36.07 2.67
N LEU A 401 6.65 34.79 2.33
CA LEU A 401 6.88 33.72 3.30
C LEU A 401 8.13 34.01 4.14
N ALA A 402 9.26 34.35 3.52
CA ALA A 402 10.51 34.62 4.23
C ALA A 402 10.38 35.81 5.19
N ASN A 403 9.74 36.91 4.78
CA ASN A 403 9.49 38.06 5.65
C ASN A 403 8.53 37.75 6.80
N ASN A 404 7.63 36.78 6.63
CA ASN A 404 6.65 36.38 7.62
C ASN A 404 7.03 35.14 8.43
N PHE A 405 8.13 34.48 8.09
CA PHE A 405 8.66 33.29 8.76
C PHE A 405 9.96 33.60 9.50
N VAL A 406 10.87 34.30 8.84
CA VAL A 406 12.21 34.63 9.38
C VAL A 406 12.13 35.87 10.27
N SER A 407 11.48 36.94 9.82
CA SER A 407 11.49 38.23 10.54
C SER A 407 10.14 38.64 11.13
N PHE A 408 9.02 37.99 10.77
CA PHE A 408 7.67 38.39 11.19
C PHE A 408 7.39 39.89 10.91
N ARG A 409 8.00 40.44 9.87
CA ARG A 409 8.03 41.89 9.61
C ARG A 409 6.63 42.47 9.52
N ASN A 410 5.70 41.80 8.84
CA ASN A 410 4.34 42.32 8.66
C ASN A 410 3.59 42.39 10.00
N PHE A 411 3.77 41.40 10.88
CA PHE A 411 3.16 41.40 12.21
C PHE A 411 3.66 42.53 13.11
N TYR A 412 4.97 42.76 13.11
CA TYR A 412 5.55 43.77 13.99
C TYR A 412 5.42 45.20 13.46
N THR A 413 5.31 45.38 12.14
CA THR A 413 5.19 46.72 11.53
C THR A 413 3.75 47.16 11.29
N GLY A 414 2.79 46.22 11.23
CA GLY A 414 1.37 46.49 11.01
C GLY A 414 1.05 47.17 9.68
N ARG A 415 1.97 47.14 8.71
CA ARG A 415 1.78 47.73 7.37
C ARG A 415 0.94 46.83 6.47
N ASP A 416 1.16 45.53 6.57
CA ASP A 416 0.48 44.48 5.81
C ASP A 416 -0.01 43.41 6.79
N LYS A 417 -0.99 42.59 6.39
CA LYS A 417 -1.45 41.46 7.21
C LYS A 417 -0.34 40.41 7.28
N ALA A 418 -0.14 39.83 8.46
CA ALA A 418 0.79 38.72 8.63
C ALA A 418 0.08 37.39 8.31
N ILE A 419 0.83 36.44 7.75
CA ILE A 419 0.31 35.13 7.29
C ILE A 419 -0.36 34.29 8.39
N PHE A 420 -0.18 34.65 9.67
CA PHE A 420 -0.75 33.95 10.81
C PHE A 420 -1.95 34.65 11.45
N GLN A 421 -2.46 35.75 10.87
CA GLN A 421 -3.62 36.48 11.38
C GLN A 421 -4.94 35.98 10.75
N VAL A 422 -5.61 35.03 11.40
CA VAL A 422 -6.81 34.29 10.90
C VAL A 422 -8.12 35.12 11.01
N GLY A 423 -8.02 36.45 10.99
CA GLY A 423 -9.16 37.37 10.99
C GLY A 423 -9.23 38.35 12.16
N THR A 424 -10.35 39.06 12.25
CA THR A 424 -10.56 40.14 13.22
C THR A 424 -11.88 39.93 13.97
N LEU A 425 -11.79 39.75 15.29
CA LEU A 425 -12.93 39.68 16.18
C LEU A 425 -13.30 41.08 16.66
N TYR A 426 -14.52 41.53 16.37
CA TYR A 426 -15.04 42.79 16.88
C TYR A 426 -15.89 42.55 18.13
N LEU A 427 -15.49 43.13 19.27
CA LEU A 427 -16.20 43.07 20.55
C LEU A 427 -16.30 44.47 21.14
N ASP A 428 -17.54 44.92 21.41
CA ASP A 428 -17.81 46.20 22.09
C ASP A 428 -17.06 47.41 21.50
N GLY A 429 -17.05 47.50 20.16
CA GLY A 429 -16.39 48.58 19.42
C GLY A 429 -14.85 48.48 19.34
N ARG A 430 -14.26 47.39 19.83
CA ARG A 430 -12.82 47.10 19.75
C ARG A 430 -12.57 45.93 18.80
N SER A 431 -11.49 45.99 18.04
CA SER A 431 -11.03 44.91 17.16
C SER A 431 -9.86 44.17 17.78
N CYS A 432 -9.95 42.84 17.82
CA CYS A 432 -8.86 41.93 18.18
C CYS A 432 -8.46 41.12 16.95
N GLU A 433 -7.18 41.14 16.57
CA GLU A 433 -6.67 40.27 15.49
C GLU A 433 -6.41 38.88 16.05
N LEU A 434 -7.08 37.87 15.48
CA LEU A 434 -6.94 36.47 15.88
C LEU A 434 -5.65 35.92 15.25
N CYS A 435 -4.72 35.43 16.07
CA CYS A 435 -3.44 34.87 15.61
C CYS A 435 -3.42 33.36 15.80
N VAL A 436 -3.11 32.61 14.73
CA VAL A 436 -2.91 31.14 14.61
C VAL A 436 -4.08 30.29 15.13
N LYS A 437 -4.64 29.44 14.26
CA LYS A 437 -5.62 28.43 14.68
C LYS A 437 -4.90 27.33 15.48
N VAL A 438 -5.12 27.27 16.79
CA VAL A 438 -4.63 26.18 17.64
C VAL A 438 -5.62 25.02 17.59
N GLU A 439 -5.26 23.93 16.91
CA GLU A 439 -6.14 22.76 16.78
C GLU A 439 -6.17 21.87 18.02
N ASP A 440 -5.06 21.81 18.77
CA ASP A 440 -4.93 21.07 20.03
C ASP A 440 -4.35 22.00 21.11
N VAL A 441 -5.23 22.52 21.96
CA VAL A 441 -4.90 23.50 22.99
C VAL A 441 -4.00 22.90 24.07
N ASP A 442 -4.15 21.60 24.39
CA ASP A 442 -3.39 20.95 25.45
C ASP A 442 -1.93 20.71 25.03
N LYS A 443 -1.69 20.32 23.77
CA LYS A 443 -0.33 20.22 23.21
C LYS A 443 0.35 21.58 23.09
N HIS A 444 -0.38 22.60 22.63
CA HIS A 444 0.17 23.95 22.52
C HIS A 444 0.54 24.53 23.89
N ALA A 445 -0.30 24.31 24.91
CA ALA A 445 -0.04 24.76 26.28
C ALA A 445 1.18 24.08 26.93
N ALA A 446 1.57 22.87 26.49
CA ALA A 446 2.78 22.20 26.96
C ALA A 446 4.06 22.86 26.41
N PHE A 447 4.04 23.38 25.18
CA PHE A 447 5.16 24.13 24.58
C PHE A 447 5.22 25.59 25.03
N ALA A 448 4.08 26.24 25.30
CA ALA A 448 4.04 27.66 25.72
C ALA A 448 4.45 27.91 27.19
N ARG A 449 4.64 26.85 27.99
CA ARG A 449 5.04 26.95 29.40
C ARG A 449 6.56 26.88 29.63
N SER A 450 7.37 26.76 28.58
CA SER A 450 8.84 26.72 28.68
C SER A 450 9.49 28.09 28.70
#